data_AF-A0A813E1K5-F1
#
_entry.id   AF-A0A813E1K5-F1
#
_cell.length_a   1.000
_cell.length_b   1.000
_cell.length_c   1.000
_cell.angle_alpha   90.00
_cell.angle_beta   90.00
_cell.angle_gamma   90.00
#
_symmetry.space_group_name_H-M   'P 1'
#
loop_
_entity.id
_entity.type
_entity.pdbx_description
1 polymer ?
#
loop_
_entity_poly.entity_id
_entity_poly.type
_entity_poly.pdbx_seq_one_letter_code
_entity_poly.pdbx_strand_id
1 'polypeptide(L)'
;MLRQCAEPFWRLETWHRHGVGALEGLGQCAGPVRAFGIKARNRGCVYVPRKVARMTLAKTMKNHTDNTLLLPPYVSATELRILFRMDYAGVFRLLGVRHSQGKYFWKDYDGREFESASKRRVLVPFEIAAVPTEGIGFKPRKVDVEPDWPSAADGCGNARVAPVPVVAV
;
A
#
# COMPACT_ATOMS: atom_id res chain seq x y z
N MET A 1 -30.99 -2.98 -44.18
CA MET A 1 -31.51 -3.31 -42.83
C MET A 1 -30.33 -3.29 -41.86
N LEU A 2 -30.10 -2.16 -41.20
CA LEU A 2 -29.08 -1.99 -40.16
C LEU A 2 -29.79 -1.27 -39.00
N ARG A 3 -30.08 -1.99 -37.92
CA ARG A 3 -30.56 -1.41 -36.66
C ARG A 3 -29.33 -1.07 -35.82
N GLN A 4 -29.06 0.22 -35.67
CA GLN A 4 -28.22 0.77 -34.61
C GLN A 4 -29.09 1.00 -33.38
N CYS A 5 -28.75 0.36 -32.26
CA CYS A 5 -29.28 0.68 -30.94
C CYS A 5 -28.29 1.61 -30.22
N ALA A 6 -28.66 2.89 -30.06
CA ALA A 6 -28.87 3.60 -28.78
C ALA A 6 -28.54 2.81 -27.49
N GLU A 7 -27.90 3.29 -26.40
CA GLU A 7 -27.38 4.58 -25.90
C GLU A 7 -26.35 4.29 -24.75
N PRO A 8 -25.52 5.26 -24.33
CA PRO A 8 -24.69 5.16 -23.12
C PRO A 8 -25.48 5.49 -21.83
N PHE A 9 -25.66 4.49 -20.97
CA PHE A 9 -26.27 4.60 -19.65
C PHE A 9 -25.19 4.76 -18.57
N TRP A 10 -24.81 6.00 -18.23
CA TRP A 10 -24.40 6.35 -16.85
C TRP A 10 -24.80 7.79 -16.54
N ARG A 11 -25.79 7.85 -15.66
CA ARG A 11 -26.53 8.97 -15.10
C ARG A 11 -25.64 9.79 -14.16
N LEU A 12 -25.48 11.08 -14.44
CA LEU A 12 -25.09 12.09 -13.45
C LEU A 12 -26.26 12.27 -12.48
N GLU A 13 -26.07 11.97 -11.19
CA GLU A 13 -26.97 12.43 -10.14
C GLU A 13 -26.40 13.68 -9.47
N THR A 14 -26.92 14.80 -9.96
CA THR A 14 -26.92 16.12 -9.35
C THR A 14 -27.68 16.10 -8.03
N TRP A 15 -27.00 16.39 -6.92
CA TRP A 15 -27.68 16.78 -5.68
C TRP A 15 -27.85 18.30 -5.66
N HIS A 16 -29.01 18.75 -6.16
CA HIS A 16 -29.55 20.05 -5.84
C HIS A 16 -30.31 19.94 -4.51
N ARG A 17 -29.89 20.67 -3.48
CA ARG A 17 -30.73 20.97 -2.32
C ARG A 17 -30.94 22.48 -2.27
N HIS A 18 -32.20 22.85 -2.35
CA HIS A 18 -32.75 24.20 -2.27
C HIS A 18 -32.38 24.92 -0.96
N GLY A 19 -32.32 26.25 -1.05
CA GLY A 19 -32.77 27.13 0.02
C GLY A 19 -31.71 28.07 0.58
N VAL A 20 -31.42 29.16 -0.13
CA VAL A 20 -30.90 30.39 0.51
C VAL A 20 -31.98 31.44 0.37
N GLY A 21 -32.92 31.40 1.31
CA GLY A 21 -33.83 32.50 1.59
C GLY A 21 -33.11 33.50 2.49
N ALA A 22 -33.19 34.76 2.10
CA ALA A 22 -32.73 35.91 2.86
C ALA A 22 -33.41 35.99 4.24
N LEU A 23 -32.63 36.37 5.25
CA LEU A 23 -33.12 37.07 6.43
C LEU A 23 -31.96 37.86 7.03
N GLU A 24 -32.01 39.16 6.79
CA GLU A 24 -31.33 40.17 7.58
C GLU A 24 -31.84 40.13 9.02
N GLY A 25 -30.96 40.43 9.97
CA GLY A 25 -31.37 40.99 11.26
C GLY A 25 -30.94 40.22 12.50
N LEU A 26 -30.21 40.95 13.34
CA LEU A 26 -30.11 40.85 14.80
C LEU A 26 -29.11 39.87 15.40
N GLY A 27 -28.26 40.42 16.28
CA GLY A 27 -28.00 39.77 17.56
C GLY A 27 -26.58 39.25 17.75
N GLN A 28 -25.80 40.02 18.50
CA GLN A 28 -24.53 39.63 19.10
C GLN A 28 -24.62 38.38 19.99
N CYS A 29 -23.41 37.85 20.27
CA CYS A 29 -23.02 37.01 21.43
C CYS A 29 -23.09 35.49 21.25
N ALA A 30 -21.97 34.86 20.88
CA ALA A 30 -21.53 33.59 21.49
C ALA A 30 -20.09 33.19 21.08
N GLY A 31 -19.11 33.61 21.87
CA GLY A 31 -17.96 32.78 22.28
C GLY A 31 -16.79 32.57 21.30
N PRO A 32 -15.53 32.75 21.75
CA PRO A 32 -14.37 32.25 21.02
C PRO A 32 -14.40 30.71 21.04
N VAL A 33 -14.35 30.07 19.87
CA VAL A 33 -14.11 28.63 19.77
C VAL A 33 -12.75 28.36 20.37
N ARG A 34 -12.76 27.83 21.59
CA ARG A 34 -11.57 27.45 22.35
C ARG A 34 -10.74 26.53 21.47
N ALA A 35 -9.54 26.98 21.12
CA ALA A 35 -8.51 26.11 20.58
C ALA A 35 -8.32 24.96 21.58
N PHE A 36 -8.62 23.74 21.15
CA PHE A 36 -8.27 22.53 21.88
C PHE A 36 -6.75 22.40 21.87
N GLY A 37 -6.09 23.06 22.82
CA GLY A 37 -4.72 22.80 23.19
C GLY A 37 -4.66 21.44 23.85
N ILE A 38 -4.41 20.38 23.06
CA ILE A 38 -4.05 19.08 23.60
C ILE A 38 -2.67 19.25 24.26
N LYS A 39 -2.69 19.32 25.59
CA LYS A 39 -1.53 19.39 26.45
C LYS A 39 -0.75 18.07 26.29
N ALA A 40 0.25 18.06 25.43
CA ALA A 40 1.20 16.96 25.32
C ALA A 40 1.94 16.84 26.65
N ARG A 41 1.45 15.98 27.55
CA ARG A 41 2.14 15.66 28.80
C ARG A 41 3.32 14.75 28.46
N ASN A 42 4.53 15.28 28.63
CA ASN A 42 5.79 14.61 28.88
C ASN A 42 5.83 13.09 28.62
N ARG A 43 6.11 12.71 27.37
CA ARG A 43 6.82 11.47 26.97
C ARG A 43 7.43 11.67 25.58
N GLY A 44 8.48 12.49 25.43
CA GLY A 44 9.32 12.56 24.22
C GLY A 44 8.61 12.81 22.87
N CYS A 45 7.34 13.18 22.88
CA CYS A 45 6.48 13.32 21.71
C CYS A 45 6.46 14.79 21.30
N VAL A 46 7.17 15.12 20.24
CA VAL A 46 7.13 16.44 19.61
C VAL A 46 5.85 16.53 18.79
N TYR A 47 4.95 17.46 19.14
CA TYR A 47 3.77 17.74 18.32
C TYR A 47 4.22 18.33 16.98
N VAL A 48 4.14 17.53 15.92
CA VAL A 48 4.37 18.00 14.55
C VAL A 48 3.02 18.31 13.91
N PRO A 49 2.74 19.57 13.52
CA PRO A 49 1.51 19.91 12.82
C PRO A 49 1.33 19.05 11.57
N ARG A 50 0.09 18.61 11.30
CA ARG A 50 -0.22 17.68 10.20
C ARG A 50 0.32 18.15 8.84
N LYS A 51 0.33 19.47 8.61
CA LYS A 51 0.89 20.09 7.39
C LYS A 51 2.40 19.89 7.30
N VAL A 52 3.12 20.08 8.41
CA VAL A 52 4.57 19.88 8.50
C VAL A 52 4.91 18.41 8.31
N ALA A 53 4.21 17.49 8.99
CA ALA A 53 4.43 16.05 8.81
C ALA A 53 4.22 15.62 7.35
N ARG A 54 3.14 16.07 6.70
CA ARG A 54 2.89 15.79 5.28
C ARG A 54 3.97 16.37 4.36
N MET A 55 4.45 17.58 4.62
CA MET A 55 5.51 18.20 3.83
C MET A 55 6.85 17.49 4.02
N THR A 56 7.19 17.09 5.25
CA THR A 56 8.41 16.32 5.54
C THR A 56 8.38 14.98 4.83
N LEU A 57 7.27 14.23 4.92
CA LEU A 57 7.10 12.96 4.20
C LEU A 57 7.13 13.15 2.68
N ALA A 58 6.49 14.18 2.15
CA ALA A 58 6.53 14.47 0.72
C ALA A 58 7.95 14.86 0.26
N LYS A 59 8.73 15.54 1.10
CA LYS A 59 10.11 15.92 0.82
C LYS A 59 11.04 14.71 0.86
N THR A 60 10.88 13.80 1.83
CA THR A 60 11.65 12.55 1.87
C THR A 60 11.28 11.63 0.71
N MET A 61 10.00 11.52 0.36
CA MET A 61 9.56 10.73 -0.81
C MET A 61 10.09 11.26 -2.15
N LYS A 62 10.28 12.57 -2.30
CA LYS A 62 10.91 13.17 -3.48
C LYS A 62 12.40 12.89 -3.59
N ASN A 63 13.06 12.60 -2.46
CA ASN A 63 14.49 12.34 -2.39
C ASN A 63 14.84 10.84 -2.50
N HIS A 64 13.85 9.95 -2.50
CA HIS A 64 14.05 8.55 -2.86
C HIS A 64 14.17 8.46 -4.39
N THR A 65 15.39 8.64 -4.87
CA THR A 65 15.80 8.46 -6.27
C THR A 65 15.80 7.00 -6.69
N ASP A 66 15.70 6.11 -5.71
CA ASP A 66 15.86 4.69 -5.89
C ASP A 66 14.48 4.14 -6.21
N ASN A 67 14.24 3.83 -7.50
CA ASN A 67 13.06 3.08 -7.96
C ASN A 67 13.09 1.63 -7.45
N THR A 68 13.52 1.40 -6.21
CA THR A 68 13.69 0.08 -5.62
C THR A 68 12.34 -0.38 -5.10
N LEU A 69 11.81 -1.47 -5.66
CA LEU A 69 10.55 -2.06 -5.24
C LEU A 69 10.84 -3.26 -4.34
N LEU A 70 10.43 -3.15 -3.09
CA LEU A 70 10.53 -4.24 -2.13
C LEU A 70 9.40 -5.23 -2.38
N LEU A 71 9.73 -6.47 -2.72
CA LEU A 71 8.76 -7.52 -2.98
C LEU A 71 8.97 -8.70 -2.01
N PRO A 72 7.88 -9.31 -1.50
CA PRO A 72 7.97 -10.55 -0.74
C PRO A 72 8.41 -11.73 -1.64
N PRO A 73 8.80 -12.87 -1.04
CA PRO A 73 9.19 -14.06 -1.80
C PRO A 73 8.08 -14.61 -2.69
N TYR A 74 6.81 -14.46 -2.30
CA TYR A 74 5.65 -14.77 -3.12
C TYR A 74 4.76 -13.55 -3.21
N VAL A 75 4.48 -13.11 -4.44
CA VAL A 75 3.71 -11.90 -4.72
C VAL A 75 2.37 -12.28 -5.33
N SER A 76 1.29 -11.64 -4.87
CA SER A 76 -0.02 -11.86 -5.48
C SER A 76 -0.17 -11.05 -6.77
N ALA A 77 -0.87 -11.61 -7.76
CA ALA A 77 -1.21 -10.88 -8.99
C ALA A 77 -2.07 -9.63 -8.71
N THR A 78 -2.78 -9.60 -7.58
CA THR A 78 -3.58 -8.45 -7.15
C THR A 78 -2.71 -7.28 -6.73
N GLU A 79 -1.63 -7.54 -5.99
CA GLU A 79 -0.68 -6.50 -5.56
C GLU A 79 0.07 -5.94 -6.77
N LEU A 80 0.58 -6.80 -7.66
CA LEU A 80 1.27 -6.38 -8.89
C LEU A 80 0.38 -5.50 -9.76
N ARG A 81 -0.92 -5.82 -9.84
CA ARG A 81 -1.90 -4.97 -10.52
C ARG A 81 -1.98 -3.57 -9.93
N ILE A 82 -2.02 -3.46 -8.60
CA ILE A 82 -2.09 -2.17 -7.91
C ILE A 82 -0.78 -1.40 -8.08
N LEU A 83 0.35 -2.09 -7.98
CA LEU A 83 1.69 -1.52 -8.11
C LEU A 83 1.93 -0.96 -9.51
N PHE A 84 1.61 -1.72 -10.56
CA PHE A 84 1.79 -1.29 -11.95
C PHE A 84 0.63 -0.45 -12.49
N ARG A 85 -0.47 -0.33 -11.73
CA ARG A 85 -1.72 0.33 -12.14
C ARG A 85 -2.28 -0.21 -13.47
N MET A 86 -2.15 -1.52 -13.66
CA MET A 86 -2.58 -2.23 -14.87
C MET A 86 -3.91 -2.99 -14.65
N ASP A 87 -4.46 -3.57 -15.71
CA ASP A 87 -5.57 -4.50 -15.64
C ASP A 87 -5.08 -5.94 -15.36
N TYR A 88 -5.99 -6.83 -14.94
CA TYR A 88 -5.63 -8.23 -14.68
C TYR A 88 -5.11 -8.95 -15.94
N ALA A 89 -5.66 -8.66 -17.12
CA ALA A 89 -5.24 -9.36 -18.33
C ALA A 89 -3.84 -8.93 -18.78
N GLY A 90 -3.46 -7.67 -18.56
CA GLY A 90 -2.09 -7.19 -18.74
C GLY A 90 -1.11 -7.87 -17.77
N VAL A 91 -1.43 -7.88 -16.48
CA VAL A 91 -0.58 -8.52 -15.46
C VAL A 91 -0.42 -10.02 -15.70
N PHE A 92 -1.50 -10.73 -16.04
CA PHE A 92 -1.43 -12.16 -16.34
C PHE A 92 -0.59 -12.48 -17.57
N ARG A 93 -0.62 -11.64 -18.60
CA ARG A 93 0.27 -11.79 -19.76
C ARG A 93 1.74 -11.64 -19.38
N LEU A 94 2.07 -10.65 -18.54
CA LEU A 94 3.43 -10.42 -18.05
C LEU A 94 3.96 -11.59 -17.21
N LEU A 95 3.10 -12.19 -16.40
CA LEU A 95 3.45 -13.30 -15.51
C LEU A 95 3.31 -14.69 -16.16
N GLY A 96 2.90 -14.75 -17.43
CA GLY A 96 2.68 -16.03 -18.13
C GLY A 96 1.50 -16.85 -17.59
N VAL A 97 0.55 -16.22 -16.88
CA VAL A 97 -0.63 -16.87 -16.32
C VAL A 97 -1.63 -17.14 -17.44
N ARG A 98 -2.04 -18.40 -17.59
CA ARG A 98 -3.03 -18.84 -18.57
C ARG A 98 -4.41 -18.92 -17.91
N HIS A 99 -5.45 -18.56 -18.65
CA HIS A 99 -6.83 -18.69 -18.20
C HIS A 99 -7.57 -19.66 -19.13
N SER A 100 -8.09 -20.75 -18.58
CA SER A 100 -8.85 -21.77 -19.32
C SER A 100 -9.99 -22.29 -18.45
N GLN A 101 -11.18 -22.47 -19.03
CA GLN A 101 -12.35 -23.05 -18.36
C GLN A 101 -12.70 -22.41 -16.99
N GLY A 102 -12.48 -21.11 -16.82
CA GLY A 102 -12.75 -20.40 -15.56
C GLY A 102 -11.71 -20.64 -14.46
N LYS A 103 -10.61 -21.33 -14.76
CA LYS A 103 -9.45 -21.54 -13.90
C LYS A 103 -8.23 -20.79 -14.42
N TYR A 104 -7.33 -20.48 -13.50
CA TYR A 104 -6.04 -19.83 -13.75
C TYR A 104 -4.92 -20.81 -13.51
N PHE A 105 -3.98 -20.86 -14.46
CA PHE A 105 -2.84 -21.76 -14.45
C PHE A 105 -1.55 -20.96 -14.55
N TRP A 106 -0.58 -21.25 -13.69
CA TRP A 106 0.73 -20.61 -13.73
C TRP A 106 1.81 -21.60 -13.31
N LYS A 107 3.08 -21.24 -13.56
CA LYS A 107 4.23 -22.08 -13.25
C LYS A 107 5.14 -21.40 -12.24
N ASP A 108 5.75 -22.19 -11.37
CA ASP A 108 6.86 -21.75 -10.50
C ASP A 108 8.20 -21.83 -11.22
N TYR A 109 9.26 -21.35 -10.55
CA TYR A 109 10.65 -21.48 -11.02
C TYR A 109 11.08 -22.95 -11.17
N ASP A 110 10.56 -23.84 -10.31
CA ASP A 110 10.79 -25.30 -10.36
C ASP A 110 9.97 -26.00 -11.46
N GLY A 111 9.22 -25.25 -12.29
CA GLY A 111 8.39 -25.82 -13.34
C GLY A 111 7.10 -26.51 -12.86
N ARG A 112 6.81 -26.46 -11.56
CA ARG A 112 5.54 -26.93 -10.99
C ARG A 112 4.39 -26.08 -11.51
N GLU A 113 3.29 -26.71 -11.90
CA GLU A 113 2.09 -26.02 -12.35
C GLU A 113 1.08 -25.91 -11.21
N PHE A 114 0.53 -24.72 -11.03
CA PHE A 114 -0.50 -24.43 -10.03
C PHE A 114 -1.80 -24.07 -10.71
N GLU A 115 -2.90 -24.49 -10.10
CA GLU A 115 -4.24 -24.09 -10.51
C GLU A 115 -4.98 -23.31 -9.41
N SER A 116 -5.78 -22.34 -9.82
CA SER A 116 -6.74 -21.70 -8.92
C SER A 116 -8.00 -21.27 -9.65
N ALA A 117 -9.15 -21.35 -8.98
CA ALA A 117 -10.40 -20.80 -9.49
C ALA A 117 -10.49 -19.26 -9.31
N SER A 118 -9.70 -18.69 -8.39
CA SER A 118 -9.78 -17.27 -8.06
C SER A 118 -8.55 -16.51 -8.53
N LYS A 119 -8.77 -15.45 -9.32
CA LYS A 119 -7.71 -14.53 -9.76
C LYS A 119 -6.92 -13.89 -8.62
N ARG A 120 -7.52 -13.77 -7.43
CA ARG A 120 -6.85 -13.17 -6.25
C ARG A 120 -5.88 -14.12 -5.56
N ARG A 121 -6.03 -15.43 -5.80
CA ARG A 121 -5.21 -16.50 -5.20
C ARG A 121 -4.04 -16.92 -6.10
N VAL A 122 -3.83 -16.21 -7.20
CA VAL A 122 -2.66 -16.41 -8.06
C VAL A 122 -1.46 -15.78 -7.36
N LEU A 123 -0.57 -16.65 -6.87
CA LEU A 123 0.66 -16.29 -6.18
C LEU A 123 1.85 -16.67 -7.05
N VAL A 124 2.72 -15.72 -7.34
CA VAL A 124 3.86 -15.90 -8.23
C VAL A 124 5.16 -15.70 -7.44
N PRO A 125 6.17 -16.56 -7.63
CA PRO A 125 7.48 -16.38 -7.01
C PRO A 125 8.11 -15.04 -7.38
N PHE A 126 8.91 -14.50 -6.47
CA PHE A 126 9.66 -13.26 -6.65
C PHE A 126 10.45 -13.24 -7.96
N GLU A 127 11.06 -14.36 -8.31
CA GLU A 127 11.97 -14.53 -9.44
C GLU A 127 11.24 -14.31 -10.77
N ILE A 128 9.98 -14.76 -10.87
CA ILE A 128 9.13 -14.54 -12.05
C ILE A 128 8.54 -13.13 -12.04
N ALA A 129 8.19 -12.59 -10.86
CA ALA A 129 7.65 -11.25 -10.72
C ALA A 129 8.71 -10.14 -10.90
N ALA A 130 9.99 -10.44 -10.68
CA ALA A 130 11.10 -9.51 -10.82
C ALA A 130 11.28 -9.05 -12.27
N VAL A 131 11.18 -9.97 -13.24
CA VAL A 131 11.35 -9.69 -14.67
C VAL A 131 10.42 -8.59 -15.19
N PRO A 132 9.08 -8.66 -15.02
CA PRO A 132 8.20 -7.59 -15.46
C PRO A 132 8.37 -6.32 -14.64
N THR A 133 8.80 -6.42 -13.37
CA THR A 133 9.10 -5.26 -12.53
C THR A 133 10.28 -4.45 -13.09
N GLU A 134 11.34 -5.13 -13.51
CA GLU A 134 12.50 -4.54 -14.18
C GLU A 134 12.12 -3.95 -15.54
N GLY A 135 11.27 -4.64 -16.32
CA GLY A 135 10.77 -4.15 -17.60
C GLY A 135 9.97 -2.84 -17.51
N ILE A 136 9.35 -2.57 -16.35
CA ILE A 136 8.60 -1.32 -16.09
C ILE A 136 9.52 -0.20 -15.55
N GLY A 137 10.78 -0.51 -15.21
CA GLY A 137 11.77 0.46 -14.73
C GLY A 137 11.92 0.53 -13.20
N PHE A 138 11.40 -0.47 -12.49
CA PHE A 138 11.63 -0.65 -11.05
C PHE A 138 12.77 -1.65 -10.81
N LYS A 139 13.55 -1.45 -9.74
CA LYS A 139 14.58 -2.39 -9.29
C LYS A 139 13.99 -3.29 -8.20
N PRO A 140 13.57 -4.52 -8.50
CA PRO A 140 13.00 -5.42 -7.50
C PRO A 140 14.08 -5.83 -6.48
N ARG A 141 13.74 -5.79 -5.21
CA ARG A 141 14.57 -6.31 -4.12
C ARG A 141 13.73 -7.26 -3.28
N LYS A 142 14.19 -8.50 -3.16
CA LYS A 142 13.58 -9.52 -2.32
C LYS A 142 13.73 -9.09 -0.86
N VAL A 143 12.63 -9.06 -0.14
CA VAL A 143 12.62 -8.81 1.30
C VAL A 143 12.19 -10.07 2.00
N ASP A 144 13.04 -10.55 2.90
CA ASP A 144 12.69 -11.62 3.82
C ASP A 144 11.72 -11.04 4.86
N VAL A 145 10.51 -11.58 4.85
CA VAL A 145 9.40 -11.09 5.68
C VAL A 145 9.59 -11.53 7.14
N GLU A 146 10.34 -12.60 7.37
CA GLU A 146 10.62 -13.11 8.69
C GLU A 146 11.95 -12.54 9.20
N PRO A 147 11.95 -11.72 10.27
CA PRO A 147 13.18 -11.40 10.96
C PRO A 147 13.76 -12.70 11.54
N ASP A 148 15.08 -12.89 11.47
CA ASP A 148 15.77 -13.97 12.19
C ASP A 148 15.63 -13.72 13.71
N TRP A 149 14.47 -14.05 14.28
CA TRP A 149 14.35 -14.17 15.71
C TRP A 149 15.28 -15.33 16.10
N PRO A 150 16.22 -15.13 17.04
CA PRO A 150 17.02 -16.24 17.53
C PRO A 150 16.02 -17.27 18.03
N SER A 151 16.00 -18.43 17.37
CA SER A 151 15.12 -19.51 17.77
C SER A 151 15.47 -19.82 19.23
N ALA A 152 14.48 -19.97 20.10
CA ALA A 152 14.72 -20.32 21.50
C ALA A 152 15.50 -21.66 21.68
N ALA A 153 15.72 -22.39 20.59
CA ALA A 153 16.61 -23.55 20.48
C ALA A 153 18.10 -23.19 20.42
N ASP A 154 18.47 -21.97 19.99
CA ASP A 154 19.82 -21.42 20.09
C ASP A 154 20.06 -20.87 21.49
N GLY A 155 20.15 -21.79 22.44
CA GLY A 155 20.85 -21.57 23.70
C GLY A 155 20.23 -20.55 24.63
N CYS A 156 19.47 -21.05 25.59
CA CYS A 156 19.53 -20.56 26.97
C CYS A 156 20.93 -20.83 27.57
N GLY A 157 21.98 -20.31 26.92
CA GLY A 157 23.38 -20.56 27.19
C GLY A 157 24.11 -19.24 27.31
N ASN A 158 24.04 -18.63 28.50
CA ASN A 158 24.97 -17.63 29.00
C ASN A 158 25.39 -16.53 28.00
N ALA A 159 24.45 -15.71 27.52
CA ALA A 159 24.81 -14.35 27.17
C ALA A 159 25.13 -13.62 28.49
N ARG A 160 26.42 -13.59 28.86
CA ARG A 160 26.96 -12.64 29.84
C ARG A 160 26.58 -11.25 29.34
N VAL A 161 25.47 -10.73 29.82
CA VAL A 161 25.13 -9.32 29.73
C VAL A 161 26.27 -8.60 30.45
N ALA A 162 27.21 -8.07 29.68
CA ALA A 162 28.16 -7.12 30.23
C ALA A 162 27.33 -5.99 30.85
N PRO A 163 27.51 -5.65 32.14
CA PRO A 163 26.78 -4.55 32.72
C PRO A 163 27.15 -3.28 31.97
N VAL A 164 26.14 -2.60 31.42
CA VAL A 164 26.28 -1.27 30.84
C VAL A 164 26.87 -0.38 31.94
N PRO A 165 28.05 0.25 31.75
CA PRO A 165 28.61 1.12 32.76
C PRO A 165 27.71 2.35 32.87
N VAL A 166 26.99 2.45 33.99
CA VAL A 166 26.30 3.68 34.38
C VAL A 166 27.40 4.66 34.83
N VAL A 167 27.73 5.60 33.95
CA VAL A 167 28.54 6.76 34.32
C VAL A 167 27.66 7.66 35.17
N ALA A 168 27.92 7.67 36.48
CA ALA A 168 27.33 8.66 37.38
C ALA A 168 27.89 10.04 37.01
N VAL A 169 26.99 11.00 36.80
CA VAL A 169 27.27 12.45 36.70
C VAL A 169 27.05 13.05 38.08
#